data_AF-A0ABD0N2T8-F1
#
_entry.id   AF-A0ABD0N2T8-F1
#
_cell.length_a   1.000
_cell.length_b   1.000
_cell.length_c   1.000
_cell.angle_alpha   90.00
_cell.angle_beta   90.00
_cell.angle_gamma   90.00
#
_symmetry.space_group_name_H-M   'P 1'
#
loop_
_entity.id
_entity.type
_entity.pdbx_description
1 polymer ?
#
loop_
_entity_poly.entity_id
_entity_poly.type
_entity_poly.pdbx_seq_one_letter_code
_entity_poly.pdbx_strand_id
1 'polypeptide(L)' 'MTFLKLLTASARQNLTYNCHQSVAWHDATTDSYDKALRFLGSNDEEMSYDNNPFIKALSDGCA' A
#
# COMPACT_ATOMS: atom_id res chain seq x y z
N MET A 1 -10.96 -3.41 -17.60
CA MET A 1 -11.70 -2.82 -16.43
C MET A 1 -12.09 -1.37 -16.72
N THR A 2 -12.75 -1.07 -17.83
CA THR A 2 -13.04 0.33 -18.24
C THR A 2 -14.40 0.81 -17.76
N PHE A 3 -15.46 0.03 -17.96
CA PHE A 3 -16.81 0.43 -17.56
C PHE A 3 -16.98 0.57 -16.05
N LEU A 4 -16.44 -0.36 -15.24
CA LEU A 4 -16.52 -0.26 -13.80
C LEU A 4 -15.84 1.02 -13.29
N LYS A 5 -14.63 1.32 -13.77
CA LYS A 5 -13.91 2.55 -13.42
C LYS A 5 -14.69 3.83 -13.79
N LEU A 6 -15.45 3.83 -14.89
CA LEU A 6 -16.25 4.98 -15.33
C LEU A 6 -17.58 5.14 -14.56
N LEU A 7 -18.15 4.05 -14.06
CA LEU A 7 -19.49 4.03 -13.45
C LEU A 7 -19.47 4.00 -11.92
N THR A 8 -18.29 3.96 -11.29
CA THR A 8 -18.14 3.96 -9.83
C THR A 8 -17.42 5.20 -9.34
N ALA A 9 -17.98 5.87 -8.30
CA ALA A 9 -17.38 7.06 -7.70
C ALA A 9 -16.13 6.75 -6.84
N SER A 10 -16.03 5.54 -6.29
CA SER A 10 -14.92 5.12 -5.44
C SER A 10 -14.71 3.61 -5.47
N ALA A 11 -13.47 3.16 -5.30
CA ALA A 11 -13.11 1.76 -5.14
C ALA A 11 -12.20 1.56 -3.93
N ARG A 12 -12.18 0.35 -3.36
CA ARG A 12 -11.32 -0.03 -2.25
C ARG A 12 -10.79 -1.44 -2.46
N GLN A 13 -9.51 -1.65 -2.20
CA GLN A 13 -8.87 -2.96 -2.28
C GLN A 13 -8.01 -3.17 -1.03
N ASN A 14 -8.14 -4.34 -0.39
CA ASN A 14 -7.25 -4.73 0.70
C ASN A 14 -6.22 -5.73 0.13
N LEU A 15 -4.93 -5.49 0.38
CA LEU A 15 -3.86 -6.43 0.08
C LEU A 15 -3.32 -7.01 1.38
N THR A 16 -3.00 -8.30 1.37
CA THR A 16 -2.24 -8.95 2.45
C THR A 16 -0.85 -9.31 1.91
N TYR A 17 0.18 -8.82 2.58
CA TYR A 17 1.57 -9.20 2.31
C TYR A 17 2.03 -10.20 3.37
N ASN A 18 2.45 -11.39 2.93
CA ASN A 18 3.03 -12.39 3.83
C ASN A 18 4.54 -12.15 3.90
N CYS A 19 5.05 -11.91 5.10
CA CYS A 19 6.45 -11.59 5.32
C CYS A 19 7.19 -12.74 6.04
N HIS A 20 8.48 -12.87 5.75
CA HIS A 20 9.42 -13.64 6.55
C HIS A 20 10.77 -12.91 6.50
N GLN A 21 11.24 -12.40 7.65
CA GLN A 21 12.44 -11.57 7.74
C GLN A 21 12.43 -10.37 6.77
N SER A 22 11.26 -9.74 6.60
CA SER A 22 11.05 -8.62 5.68
C SER A 22 10.15 -7.59 6.35
N VAL A 23 10.50 -6.30 6.19
CA VAL A 23 9.70 -5.18 6.66
C VAL A 23 8.62 -4.87 5.62
N ALA A 24 7.37 -4.67 6.06
CA ALA A 24 6.26 -4.38 5.15
C ALA A 24 5.76 -2.93 5.20
N TRP A 25 5.86 -2.28 6.35
CA TRP A 25 5.28 -0.95 6.55
C TRP A 25 6.15 -0.05 7.42
N HIS A 26 6.05 -0.10 8.75
CA HIS A 26 6.98 0.62 9.63
C HIS A 26 8.25 -0.20 9.83
N ASP A 27 9.43 0.42 9.80
CA ASP A 27 10.69 -0.22 10.19
C ASP A 27 11.02 0.15 11.64
N ALA A 28 10.85 -0.78 12.56
CA ALA A 28 11.12 -0.55 13.98
C ALA A 28 12.61 -0.34 14.31
N THR A 29 13.52 -0.73 13.41
CA THR A 29 14.98 -0.60 13.62
C THR A 29 15.49 0.80 13.30
N THR A 30 14.91 1.45 12.29
CA THR A 30 15.28 2.80 11.85
C THR A 30 14.26 3.87 12.25
N ASP A 31 13.14 3.45 12.82
CA ASP A 31 11.96 4.30 13.11
C ASP A 31 11.52 5.10 11.88
N SER A 32 11.40 4.42 10.74
CA SER A 32 11.05 5.05 9.47
C SER A 32 10.11 4.22 8.62
N TYR A 33 9.62 4.79 7.52
CA TYR A 33 8.75 4.12 6.54
C TYR A 33 9.44 3.93 5.19
N ASP A 34 10.76 4.06 5.14
CA ASP A 34 11.52 4.03 3.87
C ASP A 34 11.43 2.66 3.17
N LYS A 35 11.18 1.60 3.95
CA LYS A 35 10.99 0.22 3.46
C LYS A 35 9.52 -0.17 3.30
N ALA A 36 8.58 0.77 3.45
CA ALA A 36 7.17 0.49 3.28
C ALA A 36 6.87 0.02 1.85
N LEU A 37 5.92 -0.91 1.71
CA LEU A 37 5.48 -1.40 0.41
C LEU A 37 4.96 -0.27 -0.48
N ARG A 38 5.31 -0.36 -1.77
CA ARG A 38 4.85 0.53 -2.85
C ARG A 38 3.90 -0.26 -3.75
N PHE A 39 2.81 0.37 -4.16
CA PHE A 39 1.74 -0.23 -4.95
C PHE A 39 1.69 0.41 -6.32
N LEU A 40 1.67 -0.39 -7.38
CA LEU A 40 1.47 0.13 -8.73
C LEU A 40 0.00 0.06 -9.11
N GLY A 41 -0.59 1.23 -9.34
CA GLY A 41 -1.94 1.37 -9.84
C GLY A 41 -2.06 0.89 -11.29
N SER A 42 -3.27 0.49 -11.68
CA SER A 42 -3.57 0.11 -13.08
C SER A 42 -3.53 1.27 -14.10
N ASN A 43 -3.17 2.46 -13.65
CA ASN A 43 -2.90 3.69 -14.42
C ASN A 43 -1.40 4.06 -14.38
N ASP A 44 -0.53 3.12 -14.01
CA ASP A 44 0.92 3.26 -13.87
C ASP A 44 1.37 4.26 -12.77
N GLU A 45 0.44 4.70 -11.92
CA GLU A 45 0.73 5.53 -10.76
C GLU A 45 1.24 4.68 -9.61
N GLU A 46 2.41 5.04 -9.09
CA GLU A 46 2.96 4.40 -7.91
C GLU A 46 2.46 5.10 -6.63
N MET A 47 1.89 4.33 -5.72
CA MET A 47 1.29 4.81 -4.48
C MET A 47 1.99 4.15 -3.28
N SER A 48 2.37 4.96 -2.30
CA SER A 48 3.13 4.56 -1.11
C SER A 48 2.68 5.35 0.12
N TYR A 49 3.29 5.07 1.27
CA TYR A 49 3.03 5.77 2.53
C TYR A 49 3.20 7.29 2.44
N ASP A 50 4.21 7.76 1.71
CA ASP A 50 4.64 9.17 1.66
C ASP A 50 3.90 10.00 0.61
N ASN A 51 3.37 9.38 -0.45
CA ASN A 51 2.80 10.10 -1.59
C ASN A 51 1.27 9.98 -1.74
N ASN A 52 0.63 9.05 -1.02
CA ASN A 52 -0.80 8.80 -1.16
C ASN A 52 -1.49 8.54 0.20
N PRO A 53 -2.33 9.46 0.70
CA PRO A 53 -2.95 9.35 2.03
C PRO A 53 -3.97 8.20 2.13
N PHE A 54 -4.35 7.57 1.01
CA PHE A 54 -5.27 6.44 1.00
C PHE A 54 -4.57 5.09 1.16
N ILE A 55 -3.25 5.02 0.97
CA ILE A 55 -2.46 3.81 1.26
C ILE A 55 -2.15 3.80 2.75
N LYS A 56 -2.72 2.83 3.47
CA LYS A 56 -2.51 2.66 4.91
C LYS A 56 -2.49 1.19 5.30
N ALA A 57 -1.63 0.85 6.24
CA ALA A 57 -1.69 -0.45 6.90
C ALA A 57 -2.97 -0.55 7.75
N LEU A 58 -3.74 -1.62 7.52
CA LEU A 58 -4.87 -1.97 8.39
C LEU A 58 -4.38 -2.69 9.66
N SER A 59 -3.32 -3.46 9.51
CA SER A 59 -2.58 -4.14 10.56
C SER A 59 -1.13 -4.27 10.08
N ASP A 60 -0.18 -4.07 10.97
CA ASP A 60 1.24 -4.29 10.70
C ASP A 60 1.80 -5.32 11.67
N GLY A 61 2.19 -6.47 11.13
CA GLY A 61 2.84 -7.56 11.88
C GLY A 61 4.25 -7.85 11.39
N CYS A 62 4.77 -7.01 10.49
CA CYS A 62 6.04 -7.16 9.80
C CYS A 62 6.90 -5.90 10.02
N ALA A 63 6.78 -5.29 11.20
CA ALA A 63 7.50 -4.07 11.57
C ALA A 63 8.89 -4.36 12.16
#